data_AF-A0AAV4I229-F1
#
_entry.id   AF-A0AAV4I229-F1
#
_cell.length_a   1.000
_cell.length_b   1.000
_cell.length_c   1.000
_cell.angle_alpha   90.00
_cell.angle_beta   90.00
_cell.angle_gamma   90.00
#
_symmetry.space_group_name_H-M   'P 1'
#
loop_
_entity.id
_entity.type
_entity.pdbx_description
1 polymer ?
#
loop_
_entity_poly.entity_id
_entity_poly.type
_entity_poly.pdbx_seq_one_letter_code
_entity_poly.pdbx_strand_id
1 'polypeptide(L)'
;MATKMATKKEIEKMFLLELLKLYKTMPVLWKVKSEDYHNRVKKADAYETLLKKYQEHFTTGTLDDLKKKINSLRTNFRNELRKMEKSAKSGAGSEDLYESQAWFVKAMMFLKDQETPATSISTLAENNEEEEEITQVS
;
A
#
# COMPACT_ATOMS: atom_id res chain seq x y z
N MET A 1 21.09 -33.56 -8.84
CA MET A 1 20.57 -32.19 -8.59
C MET A 1 19.15 -32.32 -8.05
N ALA A 2 18.91 -32.02 -6.77
CA ALA A 2 17.56 -32.05 -6.21
C ALA A 2 16.88 -30.71 -6.52
N THR A 3 15.89 -30.73 -7.40
CA THR A 3 15.02 -29.59 -7.68
C THR A 3 14.23 -29.29 -6.42
N LYS A 4 14.59 -28.21 -5.71
CA LYS A 4 13.88 -27.77 -4.51
C LYS A 4 12.47 -27.35 -4.93
N MET A 5 11.46 -28.16 -4.62
CA MET A 5 10.08 -27.81 -4.95
C MET A 5 9.67 -26.55 -4.17
N ALA A 6 8.98 -25.63 -4.84
CA ALA A 6 8.48 -24.42 -4.22
C ALA A 6 7.49 -24.77 -3.10
N THR A 7 7.62 -24.11 -1.94
CA THR A 7 6.67 -24.31 -0.85
C THR A 7 5.29 -23.79 -1.25
N LYS A 8 4.22 -24.31 -0.62
CA LYS A 8 2.86 -23.79 -0.80
C LYS A 8 2.80 -22.26 -0.63
N LYS A 9 3.58 -21.73 0.32
CA LYS A 9 3.68 -20.30 0.60
C LYS A 9 4.37 -19.52 -0.52
N GLU A 10 5.44 -20.05 -1.11
CA GLU A 10 6.11 -19.44 -2.27
C GLU A 10 5.18 -19.41 -3.50
N ILE A 11 4.45 -20.50 -3.74
CA ILE A 11 3.48 -20.58 -4.83
C ILE A 11 2.38 -19.51 -4.65
N GLU A 12 1.82 -19.39 -3.44
CA GLU A 12 0.82 -18.35 -3.15
C GLU A 12 1.38 -16.94 -3.39
N LYS A 13 2.62 -16.65 -2.96
CA LYS A 13 3.25 -15.34 -3.20
C LYS A 13 3.39 -15.05 -4.70
N MET A 14 3.89 -16.02 -5.47
CA MET A 14 4.06 -15.86 -6.93
C MET A 14 2.71 -15.60 -7.61
N PHE A 15 1.68 -16.35 -7.22
CA PHE A 15 0.32 -16.14 -7.72
C PHE A 15 -0.22 -14.74 -7.36
N LEU A 16 -0.06 -14.30 -6.11
CA LEU A 16 -0.49 -12.96 -5.69
C LEU A 16 0.30 -11.85 -6.42
N LEU A 17 1.56 -12.08 -6.78
CA LEU A 17 2.31 -11.14 -7.64
C LEU A 17 1.68 -11.01 -9.02
N GLU A 18 1.25 -12.11 -9.64
CA GLU A 18 0.53 -12.06 -10.91
C GLU A 18 -0.81 -11.35 -10.77
N LEU A 19 -1.56 -11.63 -9.71
CA LEU A 19 -2.81 -10.94 -9.40
C LEU A 19 -2.60 -9.43 -9.24
N LEU A 20 -1.53 -9.01 -8.56
CA LEU A 20 -1.17 -7.60 -8.40
C LEU A 20 -0.74 -6.95 -9.72
N LYS A 21 -0.02 -7.67 -10.58
CA LYS A 21 0.32 -7.20 -11.93
C LYS A 21 -0.94 -6.99 -12.76
N LEU A 22 -1.91 -7.90 -12.69
CA LEU A 22 -3.20 -7.74 -13.36
C LEU A 22 -3.96 -6.53 -12.79
N TYR A 23 -4.05 -6.41 -11.47
CA TYR A 23 -4.67 -5.28 -10.79
C TYR A 23 -4.07 -3.93 -11.21
N LYS A 24 -2.73 -3.85 -11.40
CA LYS A 24 -2.05 -2.65 -11.91
C LYS A 24 -2.56 -2.22 -13.29
N THR A 25 -2.91 -3.16 -14.17
CA THR A 25 -3.43 -2.85 -15.52
C THR A 25 -4.85 -2.27 -15.51
N MET A 26 -5.54 -2.28 -14.37
CA MET A 26 -6.94 -1.86 -14.23
C MET A 26 -7.07 -0.54 -13.44
N PRO A 27 -6.71 0.62 -14.01
CA PRO A 27 -6.73 1.91 -13.30
C PRO A 27 -8.13 2.28 -12.77
N VAL A 28 -9.20 1.77 -13.38
CA VAL A 28 -10.59 1.88 -12.90
C VAL A 28 -10.77 1.44 -11.44
N LEU A 29 -9.91 0.54 -10.95
CA LEU A 29 -9.99 0.02 -9.58
C LEU A 29 -9.21 0.86 -8.56
N TRP A 30 -8.17 1.58 -8.98
CA TRP A 30 -7.19 2.14 -8.04
C TRP A 30 -6.77 3.59 -8.30
N LYS A 31 -6.95 4.10 -9.52
CA LYS A 31 -6.50 5.44 -9.91
C LYS A 31 -7.66 6.42 -9.79
N VAL A 32 -7.74 7.14 -8.67
CA VAL A 32 -8.86 8.06 -8.37
C VAL A 32 -9.04 9.13 -9.46
N LYS A 33 -7.92 9.62 -10.01
CA LYS A 33 -7.90 10.64 -11.07
C LYS A 33 -8.24 10.11 -12.48
N SER A 34 -8.57 8.82 -12.62
CA SER A 34 -8.99 8.26 -13.90
C SER A 34 -10.45 8.63 -14.17
N GLU A 35 -10.79 9.05 -15.39
CA GLU A 35 -12.18 9.36 -15.77
C GLU A 35 -13.11 8.16 -15.50
N ASP A 36 -12.60 6.96 -15.76
CA ASP A 36 -13.33 5.72 -15.55
C ASP A 36 -13.48 5.30 -14.08
N TYR A 37 -12.77 5.91 -13.13
CA TYR A 37 -12.80 5.48 -11.71
C TYR A 37 -14.21 5.51 -11.10
N HIS A 38 -15.04 6.45 -11.57
CA HIS A 38 -16.43 6.61 -11.13
C HIS A 38 -17.43 5.79 -11.96
N ASN A 39 -16.98 5.13 -13.03
CA ASN A 39 -17.83 4.28 -13.87
C ASN A 39 -18.08 2.93 -13.19
N ARG A 40 -19.29 2.78 -12.63
CA ARG A 40 -19.71 1.56 -11.90
C ARG A 40 -19.65 0.30 -12.76
N VAL A 41 -20.00 0.39 -14.05
CA VAL A 41 -20.03 -0.75 -14.97
C VAL A 41 -18.61 -1.23 -15.22
N LYS A 42 -17.72 -0.34 -15.67
CA LYS A 42 -16.30 -0.68 -15.89
C LYS A 42 -15.61 -1.21 -14.63
N LYS A 43 -16.00 -0.70 -13.45
CA LYS A 43 -15.48 -1.17 -12.17
C LYS A 43 -15.96 -2.59 -11.84
N ALA A 44 -17.22 -2.91 -12.12
CA ALA A 44 -17.74 -4.26 -11.96
C ALA A 44 -17.03 -5.24 -12.89
N ASP A 45 -16.88 -4.90 -14.17
CA ASP A 45 -16.21 -5.73 -15.18
C ASP A 45 -14.75 -6.02 -14.82
N ALA A 46 -14.03 -4.99 -14.34
CA ALA A 46 -12.66 -5.13 -13.88
C ALA A 46 -12.55 -6.02 -12.64
N TYR A 47 -13.46 -5.88 -11.68
CA TYR A 47 -13.51 -6.76 -10.51
C TYR A 47 -13.85 -8.21 -10.87
N GLU A 48 -14.75 -8.43 -11.83
CA GLU A 48 -15.09 -9.78 -12.32
C GLU A 48 -13.86 -10.44 -12.96
N THR A 49 -13.14 -9.71 -13.80
CA THR A 49 -11.88 -10.18 -14.43
C THR A 49 -10.85 -10.54 -13.36
N LEU A 50 -10.69 -9.69 -12.34
CA LEU A 50 -9.75 -9.94 -11.25
C LEU A 50 -10.19 -11.11 -10.35
N LEU A 51 -11.50 -11.30 -10.16
CA LEU A 51 -12.05 -12.44 -9.41
C LEU A 51 -11.82 -13.75 -10.13
N LYS A 52 -12.03 -13.81 -11.45
CA LYS A 52 -11.72 -15.00 -12.26
C LYS A 52 -10.26 -15.42 -12.07
N LYS A 53 -9.33 -14.46 -12.14
CA LYS A 53 -7.90 -14.73 -11.86
C LYS A 53 -7.71 -15.23 -10.43
N TYR A 54 -8.31 -14.58 -9.42
CA TYR A 54 -8.22 -14.97 -8.01
C TYR A 54 -8.67 -16.42 -7.75
N GLN A 55 -9.74 -16.84 -8.44
CA GLN A 55 -10.31 -18.18 -8.30
C GLN A 55 -9.45 -19.30 -8.89
N GLU A 56 -8.45 -18.99 -9.74
CA GLU A 56 -7.48 -19.99 -10.21
C GLU A 56 -6.68 -20.61 -9.06
N HIS A 57 -6.49 -19.87 -7.95
CA HIS A 57 -5.80 -20.37 -6.76
C HIS A 57 -6.74 -20.54 -5.56
N PHE A 58 -7.73 -19.65 -5.42
CA PHE A 58 -8.73 -19.67 -4.35
C PHE A 58 -10.09 -20.06 -4.94
N THR A 59 -10.29 -21.35 -5.21
CA THR A 59 -11.42 -21.87 -6.00
C THR A 59 -12.81 -21.45 -5.49
N THR A 60 -12.97 -21.29 -4.17
CA THR A 60 -14.23 -20.84 -3.54
C THR A 60 -14.22 -19.35 -3.16
N GLY A 61 -13.20 -18.60 -3.60
CA GLY A 61 -13.01 -17.20 -3.28
C GLY A 61 -14.13 -16.34 -3.85
N THR A 62 -14.66 -15.44 -3.03
CA THR A 62 -15.70 -14.49 -3.42
C THR A 62 -15.11 -13.13 -3.80
N LEU A 63 -15.93 -12.26 -4.39
CA LEU A 63 -15.54 -10.86 -4.64
C LEU A 63 -15.17 -10.13 -3.35
N ASP A 64 -15.84 -10.45 -2.24
CA ASP A 64 -15.55 -9.87 -0.92
C ASP A 64 -14.18 -10.33 -0.40
N ASP A 65 -13.84 -11.62 -0.53
CA ASP A 65 -12.53 -12.14 -0.15
C ASP A 65 -11.41 -11.49 -0.96
N LEU A 66 -11.61 -11.33 -2.27
CA LEU A 66 -10.68 -10.61 -3.14
C LEU A 66 -10.47 -9.17 -2.66
N LYS A 67 -11.56 -8.43 -2.40
CA LYS A 67 -11.48 -7.05 -1.92
C LYS A 67 -10.78 -6.97 -0.57
N LYS A 68 -11.08 -7.88 0.36
CA LYS A 68 -10.41 -7.99 1.67
C LYS A 68 -8.91 -8.27 1.51
N LYS A 69 -8.53 -9.19 0.62
CA LYS A 69 -7.12 -9.51 0.33
C LYS A 69 -6.39 -8.30 -0.24
N ILE A 70 -6.97 -7.60 -1.21
CA ILE A 70 -6.40 -6.37 -1.79
C ILE A 70 -6.27 -5.29 -0.71
N ASN A 71 -7.29 -5.09 0.12
CA ASN A 71 -7.24 -4.08 1.18
C ASN A 71 -6.16 -4.39 2.25
N SER A 72 -6.01 -5.66 2.60
CA SER A 72 -4.93 -6.12 3.48
C SER A 72 -3.56 -5.84 2.85
N LEU A 73 -3.37 -6.17 1.58
CA LEU A 73 -2.12 -5.87 0.85
C LEU A 73 -1.84 -4.35 0.80
N ARG A 74 -2.85 -3.52 0.52
CA ARG A 74 -2.72 -2.04 0.53
C ARG A 74 -2.34 -1.51 1.91
N THR A 75 -2.90 -2.08 2.97
CA THR A 75 -2.56 -1.71 4.35
C THR A 75 -1.12 -2.04 4.69
N ASN A 76 -0.67 -3.24 4.33
CA ASN A 76 0.73 -3.61 4.51
C ASN A 76 1.66 -2.72 3.66
N PHE A 77 1.29 -2.43 2.42
CA PHE A 77 2.05 -1.53 1.55
C PHE A 77 2.19 -0.11 2.12
N ARG A 78 1.13 0.48 2.66
CA ARG A 78 1.18 1.77 3.37
C ARG A 78 2.17 1.76 4.54
N ASN A 79 2.16 0.69 5.32
CA ASN A 79 3.08 0.55 6.46
C ASN A 79 4.54 0.45 5.98
N GLU A 80 4.80 -0.29 4.90
CA GLU A 80 6.13 -0.37 4.30
C GLU A 80 6.58 0.97 3.72
N LEU A 81 5.70 1.72 3.02
CA LEU A 81 5.99 3.08 2.55
C LEU A 81 6.40 4.00 3.70
N ARG A 82 5.65 4.00 4.81
CA ARG A 82 5.96 4.82 5.99
C ARG A 82 7.34 4.52 6.59
N LYS A 83 7.76 3.25 6.60
CA LYS A 83 9.11 2.87 7.08
C LYS A 83 10.20 3.41 6.16
N MET A 84 10.02 3.25 4.85
CA MET A 84 10.96 3.76 3.84
C MET A 84 11.08 5.29 3.92
N GLU A 85 9.96 6.00 4.05
CA GLU A 85 9.93 7.46 4.19
C GLU A 85 10.53 7.95 5.51
N LYS A 86 10.27 7.26 6.63
CA LYS A 86 10.83 7.63 7.93
C LYS A 86 12.36 7.50 7.93
N SER A 87 12.88 6.41 7.38
CA SER A 87 14.33 6.21 7.24
C SER A 87 14.96 7.31 6.38
N ALA A 88 14.34 7.66 5.25
CA ALA A 88 14.82 8.75 4.38
C ALA A 88 14.85 10.13 5.07
N LYS A 89 13.90 10.42 5.98
CA LYS A 89 13.83 11.71 6.68
C LYS A 89 14.78 11.83 7.87
N SER A 90 15.33 10.73 8.37
CA SER A 90 16.12 10.71 9.62
C SER A 90 17.55 11.24 9.45
N GLY A 91 17.90 11.78 8.27
CA GLY A 91 19.24 12.32 7.99
C GLY A 91 20.35 11.26 7.96
N ALA A 92 19.99 9.98 7.97
CA ALA A 92 20.96 8.89 7.88
C ALA A 92 21.61 8.89 6.47
N GLY A 93 22.92 8.64 6.40
CA GLY A 93 23.64 8.58 5.12
C GLY A 93 23.01 7.57 4.17
N SER A 94 23.28 7.68 2.86
CA SER A 94 22.65 6.86 1.81
C SER A 94 22.78 5.34 2.01
N GLU A 95 23.68 4.87 2.88
CA GLU A 95 23.88 3.46 3.25
C GLU A 95 22.87 2.94 4.31
N ASP A 96 22.10 3.81 4.98
CA ASP A 96 21.16 3.45 6.07
C ASP A 96 19.67 3.57 5.65
N LEU A 97 19.42 3.70 4.35
CA LEU A 97 18.06 3.80 3.84
C LEU A 97 17.36 2.44 3.88
N TYR A 98 16.23 2.36 4.57
CA TYR A 98 15.42 1.15 4.65
C TYR A 98 14.87 0.78 3.26
N GLU A 99 15.35 -0.32 2.68
CA GLU A 99 14.73 -0.97 1.53
C GLU A 99 13.84 -2.11 1.99
N SER A 100 12.54 -2.01 1.71
CA SER A 100 11.59 -3.07 2.06
C SER A 100 11.91 -4.37 1.33
N GLN A 101 12.15 -5.44 2.10
CA GLN A 101 12.31 -6.80 1.59
C GLN A 101 10.97 -7.51 1.35
N ALA A 102 9.85 -6.79 1.45
CA ALA A 102 8.53 -7.38 1.21
C ALA A 102 8.33 -7.68 -0.29
N TRP A 103 8.09 -8.95 -0.59
CA TRP A 103 7.99 -9.49 -1.96
C TRP A 103 7.00 -8.75 -2.88
N PHE A 104 5.96 -8.11 -2.33
CA PHE A 104 4.91 -7.42 -3.09
C PHE A 104 5.18 -5.92 -3.30
N VAL A 105 6.12 -5.30 -2.59
CA VAL A 105 6.29 -3.83 -2.58
C VAL A 105 6.59 -3.29 -3.98
N LYS A 106 7.53 -3.91 -4.70
CA LYS A 106 7.86 -3.51 -6.08
C LYS A 106 6.64 -3.60 -7.01
N ALA A 107 5.78 -4.60 -6.82
CA ALA A 107 4.57 -4.76 -7.62
C ALA A 107 3.49 -3.72 -7.29
N MET A 108 3.49 -3.16 -6.08
CA MET A 108 2.49 -2.19 -5.60
C MET A 108 2.94 -0.73 -5.68
N MET A 109 4.18 -0.44 -6.11
CA MET A 109 4.70 0.93 -6.20
C MET A 109 3.85 1.90 -7.03
N PHE A 110 3.06 1.40 -7.99
CA PHE A 110 2.13 2.23 -8.76
C PHE A 110 1.01 2.88 -7.91
N LEU A 111 0.80 2.38 -6.69
CA LEU A 111 -0.15 2.94 -5.73
C LEU A 111 0.46 4.06 -4.88
N LYS A 112 1.78 4.29 -4.92
CA LYS A 112 2.46 5.26 -4.05
C LYS A 112 1.75 6.61 -4.04
N ASP A 113 1.52 7.19 -5.22
CA ASP A 113 0.87 8.50 -5.38
C ASP A 113 -0.62 8.51 -4.95
N GLN A 114 -1.25 7.34 -4.82
CA GLN A 114 -2.62 7.20 -4.33
C GLN A 114 -2.68 7.02 -2.80
N GLU A 115 -1.59 6.55 -2.18
CA GLU A 115 -1.52 6.21 -0.75
C GLU A 115 -0.78 7.26 0.06
N THR A 116 0.02 8.12 -0.58
CA THR A 116 0.57 9.33 0.02
C THR A 116 -0.51 10.42 -0.02
N PRO A 117 -1.07 10.84 1.13
CA PRO A 117 -1.84 12.08 1.15
C PRO A 117 -0.89 13.20 0.71
N ALA A 118 -1.36 14.13 -0.12
CA ALA A 118 -0.75 15.46 -0.17
C ALA A 118 -0.79 15.98 1.27
N THR A 119 0.37 16.04 1.93
CA THR A 119 0.62 16.57 3.27
C THR A 119 -0.63 17.13 3.94
N SER A 120 -1.39 16.27 4.64
CA SER A 120 -2.24 16.78 5.71
C SER A 120 -1.26 17.26 6.77
N ILE A 121 -1.15 18.58 6.87
CA ILE A 121 -0.50 19.27 7.96
C ILE A 121 -1.10 18.66 9.23
N SER A 122 -0.30 17.87 9.94
CA SER A 122 -0.67 17.42 11.27
C SER A 122 -0.62 18.65 12.14
N THR A 123 -1.78 19.22 12.50
CA THR A 123 -1.86 20.23 13.55
C THR A 123 -1.53 19.57 14.88
N LEU A 124 -0.24 19.30 15.11
CA LEU A 124 0.31 19.32 16.46
C LEU A 124 0.49 20.81 16.74
N ALA A 125 -0.54 21.41 17.34
CA ALA A 125 -0.36 22.69 18.01
C ALA A 125 0.65 22.43 19.13
N GLU A 126 1.89 22.84 18.89
CA GLU A 126 2.85 23.12 19.94
C GLU A 126 2.24 24.26 20.77
N ASN A 127 1.63 23.91 21.90
CA ASN A 127 1.37 24.90 22.94
C ASN A 127 2.74 25.24 23.55
N ASN A 128 3.33 26.30 23.01
CA ASN A 128 4.31 27.12 23.71
C ASN A 128 3.56 27.80 24.86
N GLU A 129 3.81 27.36 26.10
CA GLU A 129 3.64 28.22 27.26
C GLU A 129 5.03 28.74 27.64
N GLU A 130 5.34 29.91 27.06
CA GLU A 130 6.35 30.83 27.56
C GLU A 130 5.78 31.44 28.84
N GLU A 131 6.29 31.05 30.01
CA GLU A 131 6.22 31.87 31.22
C GLU A 131 7.54 32.64 31.36
N GLU A 132 7.57 33.89 30.90
CA GLU A 132 8.51 34.89 31.40
C GLU A 132 7.82 35.76 32.49
N GLU A 133 8.25 35.49 33.72
CA GLU A 133 8.53 36.38 34.85
C GLU A 133 8.31 37.90 34.64
N ILE A 134 7.52 38.56 35.52
CA ILE A 134 7.94 39.84 36.13
C ILE A 134 7.40 39.97 37.58
N THR A 135 8.35 40.16 38.49
CA THR A 135 8.27 40.60 39.90
C THR A 135 7.61 41.98 40.07
N GLN A 136 6.82 42.22 41.13
CA GLN A 136 6.85 43.51 41.84
C GLN A 136 6.54 43.40 43.34
N VAL A 137 7.38 44.14 44.07
CA VAL A 137 7.47 44.38 45.50
C VAL A 137 6.41 45.39 45.96
N SER A 138 5.82 45.17 47.14
CA SER A 138 5.53 46.18 48.17
C SER A 138 5.19 45.50 49.49
#